data_AF-A0A0Q1HEM4-F1
#
_entry.id   AF-A0A0Q1HEM4-F1
#
_cell.length_a   1.000
_cell.length_b   1.000
_cell.length_c   1.000
_cell.angle_alpha   90.00
_cell.angle_beta   90.00
_cell.angle_gamma   90.00
#
_symmetry.space_group_name_H-M   'P 1'
#
loop_
_entity.id
_entity.type
_entity.pdbx_description
1 polymer ?
#
loop_
_entity_poly.entity_id
_entity_poly.type
_entity_poly.pdbx_seq_one_letter_code
_entity_poly.pdbx_strand_id
1 'polypeptide(L)'
;MKNYSIIHLSAIAVCSILMVSCGGGNDYTNTSRGTGWDVTGKNGFELKTKYKDQDAAPGLVFVEGGTFTMGRVKDDPMHDWNNTPNQQHVQSFYIDETEVTNGMYLEMLDWVKRVFPPEDEQYRGIYNGAVPDTLVWRNRLGYNEEMTKNYLRFPSYANYPVVGVSWIQAVEFCNWRTDRVNEKILVDQGYVPKDQLGKATATELFNTETYLNAPTLVYGGNDSITRGGKRSEQLEKTRGKLAERRDTDTTGLYVRREDGILLPGAYRLPTEAEWEYAALGMGSVREYNAYRGRKKYPWNGQYTRSGDRKTRGDHLANFKQGDGDYGGIAGWSDDGADITAPIKSYEPNDFGVYDMAGNVSEWVADVYRPIVDDEFNDFNYYRGNVYTKNSIGPDGKVEVVSADSIDYDTLSNGKLIARTIPGEIKQVAVDDEETYLRTNFDRSDNRNFRDGDSQSSKYFGTADELDPDQRMYDSPQHRVSVDADGNVIREYDQANTRSTLIDNEVRVIKGGSWRDREYWLDPATRRFYPQDMAKDDLGFRCAMSRIGSKSKKSKSPRN
;
A
#
# COMPACT_ATOMS: atom_id res chain seq x y z
N MET A 1 81.89 8.79 22.97
CA MET A 1 80.90 8.38 21.94
C MET A 1 80.72 6.86 22.08
N LYS A 2 79.58 6.23 22.33
CA LYS A 2 78.17 6.60 22.38
C LYS A 2 77.47 5.52 23.24
N ASN A 3 77.01 5.88 24.45
CA ASN A 3 76.10 5.06 25.26
C ASN A 3 74.67 5.18 24.70
N TYR A 4 74.44 4.75 23.46
CA TYR A 4 73.14 4.93 22.78
C TYR A 4 72.47 3.61 22.33
N SER A 5 73.09 2.44 22.59
CA SER A 5 72.55 1.16 22.08
C SER A 5 71.52 0.49 23.00
N ILE A 6 71.66 0.64 24.33
CA ILE A 6 70.83 -0.10 25.30
C ILE A 6 69.47 0.59 25.56
N ILE A 7 69.38 1.90 25.35
CA ILE A 7 68.13 2.67 25.51
C ILE A 7 67.20 2.50 24.29
N HIS A 8 67.74 2.16 23.11
CA HIS A 8 66.90 1.90 21.92
C HIS A 8 66.27 0.51 21.91
N LEU A 9 66.92 -0.52 22.46
CA LEU A 9 66.31 -1.85 22.57
C LEU A 9 65.21 -1.92 23.63
N SER A 10 65.32 -1.15 24.72
CA SER A 10 64.28 -1.05 25.74
C SER A 10 63.10 -0.17 25.30
N ALA A 11 63.34 0.88 24.50
CA ALA A 11 62.26 1.65 23.87
C ALA A 11 61.50 0.84 22.80
N ILE A 12 62.17 -0.04 22.06
CA ILE A 12 61.51 -0.90 21.07
C ILE A 12 60.71 -2.02 21.74
N ALA A 13 61.22 -2.63 22.84
CA ALA A 13 60.51 -3.64 23.60
C ALA A 13 59.26 -3.09 24.34
N VAL A 14 59.34 -1.85 24.85
CA VAL A 14 58.20 -1.16 25.48
C VAL A 14 57.19 -0.63 24.44
N CYS A 15 57.65 -0.23 23.25
CA CYS A 15 56.75 0.12 22.14
C CYS A 15 56.04 -1.11 21.54
N SER A 16 56.62 -2.31 21.59
CA SER A 16 55.95 -3.54 21.16
C SER A 16 54.90 -4.09 22.14
N ILE A 17 54.87 -3.60 23.39
CA ILE A 17 53.86 -3.98 24.39
C ILE A 17 52.68 -2.98 24.40
N LEU A 18 52.84 -1.79 23.81
CA LEU A 18 51.77 -0.80 23.66
C LEU A 18 50.95 -0.94 22.37
N MET A 19 51.25 -1.94 21.54
CA MET A 19 50.42 -2.34 20.40
C MET A 19 49.58 -3.58 20.73
N VAL A 20 49.06 -3.69 21.97
CA VAL A 20 47.70 -4.20 22.12
C VAL A 20 46.78 -3.13 21.54
N SER A 21 46.72 -3.12 20.22
CA SER A 21 45.57 -2.58 19.53
C SER A 21 44.39 -3.31 20.14
N CYS A 22 43.66 -2.64 21.02
CA CYS A 22 42.25 -2.90 21.25
C CYS A 22 41.50 -2.59 19.94
N GLY A 23 41.86 -3.26 18.85
CA GLY A 23 41.02 -3.51 17.70
C GLY A 23 40.00 -4.57 18.06
N GLY A 24 39.29 -4.36 19.18
CA GLY A 24 38.02 -5.00 19.42
C GLY A 24 37.06 -4.41 18.39
N GLY A 25 37.10 -4.96 17.18
CA GLY A 25 36.01 -4.85 16.23
C GLY A 25 34.78 -5.23 17.03
N ASN A 26 33.97 -4.21 17.30
CA ASN A 26 32.85 -4.28 18.21
C ASN A 26 31.75 -5.09 17.50
N ASP A 27 31.95 -6.40 17.45
CA ASP A 27 31.08 -7.37 16.79
C ASP A 27 29.92 -7.69 17.73
N TYR A 28 28.91 -6.82 17.67
CA TYR A 28 27.69 -6.91 18.48
C TYR A 28 26.70 -7.95 17.96
N THR A 29 27.19 -8.97 17.25
CA THR A 29 26.36 -10.06 16.74
C THR A 29 25.79 -10.92 17.86
N ASN A 30 26.52 -11.08 18.96
CA ASN A 30 26.16 -11.96 20.06
C ASN A 30 25.99 -11.25 21.41
N THR A 31 26.40 -9.98 21.52
CA THR A 31 26.30 -9.19 22.75
C THR A 31 25.62 -7.85 22.51
N SER A 32 24.73 -7.47 23.43
CA SER A 32 24.05 -6.17 23.41
C SER A 32 25.04 -5.03 23.70
N ARG A 33 24.99 -3.97 22.88
CA ARG A 33 25.74 -2.73 23.16
C ARG A 33 25.30 -2.01 24.42
N GLY A 34 24.00 -2.04 24.70
CA GLY A 34 23.41 -1.27 25.80
C GLY A 34 23.66 -1.91 27.16
N THR A 35 23.61 -3.25 27.23
CA THR A 35 23.67 -3.99 28.49
C THR A 35 24.88 -4.92 28.61
N GLY A 36 25.58 -5.21 27.51
CA GLY A 36 26.62 -6.24 27.45
C GLY A 36 26.10 -7.68 27.51
N TRP A 37 24.78 -7.88 27.57
CA TRP A 37 24.18 -9.21 27.73
C TRP A 37 24.29 -10.05 26.46
N ASP A 38 24.36 -11.37 26.62
CA ASP A 38 24.23 -12.31 25.52
C ASP A 38 22.83 -12.19 24.89
N VAL A 39 22.80 -11.97 23.58
CA VAL A 39 21.58 -11.85 22.79
C VAL A 39 21.39 -13.04 21.85
N THR A 40 22.05 -14.16 22.14
CA THR A 40 21.98 -15.37 21.31
C THR A 40 20.81 -16.29 21.71
N GLY A 41 19.99 -15.87 22.68
CA GLY A 41 18.88 -16.66 23.20
C GLY A 41 19.23 -17.56 24.39
N LYS A 42 20.52 -17.69 24.77
CA LYS A 42 20.93 -18.57 25.89
C LYS A 42 20.26 -18.20 27.22
N ASN A 43 20.10 -16.91 27.44
CA ASN A 43 19.49 -16.30 28.63
C ASN A 43 18.05 -15.84 28.39
N GLY A 44 17.37 -16.38 27.37
CA GLY A 44 15.95 -16.10 27.05
C GLY A 44 15.74 -14.98 26.03
N PHE A 45 16.61 -13.98 25.96
CA PHE A 45 16.54 -12.92 24.95
C PHE A 45 17.38 -13.26 23.72
N GLU A 46 16.76 -13.27 22.53
CA GLU A 46 17.41 -13.54 21.25
C GLU A 46 17.20 -12.36 20.30
N LEU A 47 18.28 -11.84 19.72
CA LEU A 47 18.23 -10.90 18.60
C LEU A 47 18.71 -11.57 17.33
N LYS A 48 17.93 -11.44 16.25
CA LYS A 48 18.31 -11.89 14.91
C LYS A 48 19.28 -10.91 14.25
N THR A 49 20.47 -10.74 14.83
CA THR A 49 21.52 -9.81 14.37
C THR A 49 22.07 -10.10 12.96
N LYS A 50 21.80 -11.30 12.41
CA LYS A 50 22.22 -11.74 11.08
C LYS A 50 21.15 -11.61 10.00
N TYR A 51 20.04 -10.92 10.28
CA TYR A 51 19.02 -10.62 9.28
C TYR A 51 19.64 -9.84 8.11
N LYS A 52 19.46 -10.32 6.87
CA LYS A 52 20.15 -9.76 5.70
C LYS A 52 19.35 -8.67 5.02
N ASP A 53 18.13 -8.96 4.63
CA ASP A 53 17.24 -8.02 3.94
C ASP A 53 15.79 -8.54 3.97
N GLN A 54 14.84 -7.63 3.73
CA GLN A 54 13.45 -7.97 3.49
C GLN A 54 13.28 -8.54 2.09
N ASP A 55 12.73 -9.75 2.01
CA ASP A 55 12.38 -10.36 0.73
C ASP A 55 11.28 -9.55 0.02
N ALA A 56 11.39 -9.46 -1.31
CA ALA A 56 10.35 -8.82 -2.11
C ALA A 56 9.12 -9.72 -2.14
N ALA A 57 7.97 -9.18 -1.76
CA ALA A 57 6.72 -9.91 -1.84
C ALA A 57 6.36 -10.22 -3.31
N PRO A 58 5.54 -11.26 -3.57
CA PRO A 58 5.19 -11.66 -4.93
C PRO A 58 4.63 -10.49 -5.76
N GLY A 59 5.14 -10.30 -6.97
CA GLY A 59 4.70 -9.25 -7.90
C GLY A 59 5.29 -7.86 -7.66
N LEU A 60 6.01 -7.64 -6.55
CA LEU A 60 6.58 -6.33 -6.24
C LEU A 60 8.01 -6.15 -6.76
N VAL A 61 8.30 -4.96 -7.29
CA VAL A 61 9.64 -4.49 -7.60
C VAL A 61 10.17 -3.54 -6.54
N PHE A 62 11.48 -3.52 -6.35
CA PHE A 62 12.13 -2.67 -5.36
C PHE A 62 12.42 -1.28 -5.94
N VAL A 63 11.89 -0.24 -5.28
CA VAL A 63 12.15 1.17 -5.60
C VAL A 63 13.08 1.74 -4.53
N GLU A 64 14.32 2.05 -4.93
CA GLU A 64 15.29 2.72 -4.05
C GLU A 64 14.86 4.17 -3.87
N GLY A 65 14.50 4.56 -2.64
CA GLY A 65 13.98 5.89 -2.33
C GLY A 65 15.00 7.00 -2.50
N GLY A 66 14.53 8.24 -2.52
CA GLY A 66 15.37 9.42 -2.64
C GLY A 66 14.56 10.70 -2.81
N THR A 67 15.29 11.80 -2.97
CA THR A 67 14.68 13.10 -3.23
C THR A 67 14.40 13.26 -4.73
N PHE A 68 13.24 13.81 -5.06
CA PHE A 68 12.86 14.23 -6.41
C PHE A 68 12.02 15.50 -6.36
N THR A 69 11.79 16.10 -7.53
CA THR A 69 10.86 17.22 -7.67
C THR A 69 9.53 16.70 -8.17
N MET A 70 8.55 16.60 -7.28
CA MET A 70 7.17 16.23 -7.56
C MET A 70 6.44 17.42 -8.21
N GLY A 71 5.42 17.13 -9.01
CA GLY A 71 4.55 18.12 -9.64
C GLY A 71 5.02 18.55 -11.03
N ARG A 72 4.39 19.60 -11.56
CA ARG A 72 4.40 20.01 -12.97
C ARG A 72 5.78 20.19 -13.58
N VAL A 73 6.01 19.69 -14.79
CA VAL A 73 7.33 19.82 -15.45
C VAL A 73 7.35 20.91 -16.51
N LYS A 74 6.37 20.92 -17.43
CA LYS A 74 6.33 21.88 -18.55
C LYS A 74 4.93 22.39 -18.84
N ASP A 75 4.02 21.49 -19.20
CA ASP A 75 2.75 21.88 -19.78
C ASP A 75 1.75 22.24 -18.68
N ASP A 76 1.10 23.39 -18.84
CA ASP A 76 -0.02 23.83 -18.02
C ASP A 76 -1.18 24.31 -18.88
N PRO A 77 -1.80 23.46 -19.71
CA PRO A 77 -2.90 23.90 -20.56
C PRO A 77 -4.08 24.42 -19.73
N MET A 78 -4.31 23.83 -18.55
CA MET A 78 -5.45 24.15 -17.68
C MET A 78 -5.21 25.34 -16.75
N HIS A 79 -3.95 25.77 -16.57
CA HIS A 79 -3.57 26.81 -15.60
C HIS A 79 -3.95 26.45 -14.16
N ASP A 80 -3.91 25.15 -13.84
CA ASP A 80 -4.31 24.64 -12.54
C ASP A 80 -3.20 24.86 -11.50
N TRP A 81 -3.58 25.20 -10.26
CA TRP A 81 -2.63 25.39 -9.15
C TRP A 81 -2.37 24.10 -8.36
N ASN A 82 -2.89 22.96 -8.84
CA ASN A 82 -2.95 21.73 -8.06
C ASN A 82 -1.71 20.84 -8.14
N ASN A 83 -0.74 21.18 -8.97
CA ASN A 83 0.47 20.40 -9.21
C ASN A 83 1.74 21.27 -9.16
N THR A 84 1.75 22.30 -8.31
CA THR A 84 2.92 23.18 -8.16
C THR A 84 4.18 22.38 -7.81
N PRO A 85 5.32 22.59 -8.51
CA PRO A 85 6.49 21.75 -8.30
C PRO A 85 7.15 21.96 -6.94
N ASN A 86 7.46 20.88 -6.24
CA ASN A 86 8.11 20.91 -4.94
C ASN A 86 9.11 19.76 -4.75
N GLN A 87 10.02 19.89 -3.78
CA GLN A 87 10.95 18.82 -3.45
C GLN A 87 10.33 17.90 -2.41
N GLN A 88 10.35 16.60 -2.70
CA GLN A 88 9.84 15.54 -1.83
C GLN A 88 10.88 14.45 -1.70
N HIS A 89 11.00 13.89 -0.50
CA HIS A 89 11.84 12.73 -0.21
C HIS A 89 10.97 11.50 -0.01
N VAL A 90 11.20 10.46 -0.81
CA VAL A 90 10.48 9.20 -0.70
C VAL A 90 11.38 8.14 -0.06
N GLN A 91 10.93 7.47 1.00
CA GLN A 91 11.63 6.31 1.55
C GLN A 91 11.66 5.17 0.54
N SER A 92 12.59 4.24 0.67
CA SER A 92 12.56 3.06 -0.18
C SER A 92 11.31 2.22 0.09
N PHE A 93 10.75 1.64 -0.96
CA PHE A 93 9.54 0.84 -0.88
C PHE A 93 9.52 -0.20 -2.00
N TYR A 94 8.45 -0.98 -2.01
CA TYR A 94 8.15 -1.97 -3.02
C TYR A 94 6.83 -1.58 -3.68
N ILE A 95 6.71 -1.70 -4.99
CA ILE A 95 5.48 -1.42 -5.76
C ILE A 95 5.23 -2.54 -6.74
N ASP A 96 3.97 -2.83 -7.04
CA ASP A 96 3.65 -3.82 -8.06
C ASP A 96 4.26 -3.43 -9.41
N GLU A 97 4.81 -4.44 -10.07
CA GLU A 97 5.41 -4.31 -11.39
C GLU A 97 4.40 -3.79 -12.43
N THR A 98 3.11 -4.14 -12.26
CA THR A 98 1.99 -3.81 -13.15
C THR A 98 0.76 -3.42 -12.35
N GLU A 99 -0.29 -2.98 -13.02
CA GLU A 99 -1.63 -2.88 -12.44
C GLU A 99 -2.14 -4.25 -11.96
N VAL A 100 -3.05 -4.24 -10.99
CA VAL A 100 -3.76 -5.47 -10.58
C VAL A 100 -4.60 -5.96 -11.74
N THR A 101 -4.47 -7.25 -12.06
CA THR A 101 -5.16 -7.85 -13.20
C THR A 101 -6.54 -8.40 -12.83
N ASN A 102 -7.40 -8.58 -13.83
CA ASN A 102 -8.67 -9.30 -13.66
C ASN A 102 -8.44 -10.69 -13.04
N GLY A 103 -7.40 -11.43 -13.45
CA GLY A 103 -7.08 -12.75 -12.89
C GLY A 103 -6.75 -12.70 -11.40
N MET A 104 -5.94 -11.74 -10.96
CA MET A 104 -5.64 -11.54 -9.54
C MET A 104 -6.90 -11.16 -8.74
N TYR A 105 -7.74 -10.29 -9.29
CA TYR A 105 -8.97 -9.89 -8.62
C TYR A 105 -10.01 -11.03 -8.55
N LEU A 106 -10.10 -11.85 -9.60
CA LEU A 106 -10.93 -13.05 -9.61
C LEU A 106 -10.47 -14.08 -8.58
N GLU A 107 -9.16 -14.20 -8.31
CA GLU A 107 -8.63 -15.04 -7.23
C GLU A 107 -9.19 -14.60 -5.87
N MET A 108 -9.20 -13.29 -5.61
CA MET A 108 -9.85 -12.74 -4.41
C MET A 108 -11.34 -13.06 -4.39
N LEU A 109 -12.07 -12.82 -5.48
CA LEU A 109 -13.52 -13.07 -5.53
C LEU A 109 -13.87 -14.54 -5.34
N ASP A 110 -13.08 -15.47 -5.88
CA ASP A 110 -13.25 -16.91 -5.67
C ASP A 110 -13.03 -17.28 -4.19
N TRP A 111 -11.97 -16.73 -3.59
CA TRP A 111 -11.70 -16.90 -2.17
C TRP A 111 -12.83 -16.35 -1.30
N VAL A 112 -13.27 -15.10 -1.54
CA VAL A 112 -14.38 -14.47 -0.80
C VAL A 112 -15.64 -15.31 -0.94
N LYS A 113 -16.00 -15.73 -2.16
CA LYS A 113 -17.19 -16.56 -2.38
C LYS A 113 -17.15 -17.90 -1.64
N ARG A 114 -15.97 -18.52 -1.56
CA ARG A 114 -15.79 -19.81 -0.88
C ARG A 114 -15.86 -19.67 0.64
N VAL A 115 -15.28 -18.61 1.19
CA VAL A 115 -15.22 -18.35 2.64
C VAL A 115 -16.51 -17.74 3.16
N PHE A 116 -17.10 -16.85 2.38
CA PHE A 116 -18.30 -16.05 2.66
C PHE A 116 -19.35 -16.28 1.56
N PRO A 117 -20.04 -17.42 1.57
CA PRO A 117 -20.98 -17.77 0.52
C PRO A 117 -22.14 -16.76 0.46
N PRO A 118 -22.46 -16.20 -0.72
CA PRO A 118 -23.55 -15.23 -0.85
C PRO A 118 -24.95 -15.84 -0.62
N GLU A 119 -25.05 -17.17 -0.60
CA GLU A 119 -26.26 -17.90 -0.22
C GLU A 119 -26.63 -17.67 1.26
N ASP A 120 -25.65 -17.35 2.10
CA ASP A 120 -25.87 -16.97 3.49
C ASP A 120 -26.20 -15.48 3.60
N GLU A 121 -27.32 -15.16 4.27
CA GLU A 121 -27.77 -13.78 4.49
C GLU A 121 -26.75 -12.93 5.24
N GLN A 122 -26.04 -13.53 6.18
CA GLN A 122 -25.06 -12.86 7.02
C GLN A 122 -23.81 -12.42 6.25
N TYR A 123 -23.48 -13.13 5.15
CA TYR A 123 -22.26 -12.92 4.37
C TYR A 123 -22.50 -12.34 2.98
N ARG A 124 -23.77 -12.30 2.54
CA ARG A 124 -24.20 -11.76 1.24
C ARG A 124 -23.63 -10.38 0.96
N GLY A 125 -23.56 -9.52 1.98
CA GLY A 125 -23.00 -8.18 1.89
C GLY A 125 -21.50 -8.14 1.58
N ILE A 126 -20.71 -9.10 2.09
CA ILE A 126 -19.26 -9.16 1.87
C ILE A 126 -18.97 -9.44 0.39
N TYR A 127 -19.56 -10.50 -0.17
CA TYR A 127 -19.32 -10.85 -1.57
C TYR A 127 -19.85 -9.77 -2.52
N ASN A 128 -21.07 -9.28 -2.30
CA ASN A 128 -21.65 -8.24 -3.15
C ASN A 128 -20.89 -6.91 -3.05
N GLY A 129 -20.35 -6.59 -1.87
CA GLY A 129 -19.43 -5.48 -1.62
C GLY A 129 -18.17 -5.57 -2.48
N ALA A 130 -17.55 -6.74 -2.53
CA ALA A 130 -16.32 -7.00 -3.26
C ALA A 130 -16.48 -7.08 -4.79
N VAL A 131 -17.66 -7.41 -5.33
CA VAL A 131 -17.84 -7.52 -6.79
C VAL A 131 -17.69 -6.15 -7.48
N PRO A 132 -16.83 -6.00 -8.50
CA PRO A 132 -16.68 -4.78 -9.29
C PRO A 132 -17.95 -4.41 -10.04
N ASP A 133 -18.19 -3.13 -10.27
CA ASP A 133 -19.27 -2.67 -11.11
C ASP A 133 -18.93 -2.88 -12.59
N THR A 134 -19.55 -3.89 -13.21
CA THR A 134 -19.38 -4.19 -14.64
C THR A 134 -20.21 -3.27 -15.55
N LEU A 135 -21.16 -2.52 -15.01
CA LEU A 135 -22.02 -1.62 -15.77
C LEU A 135 -21.32 -0.32 -16.17
N VAL A 136 -20.14 -0.04 -15.60
CA VAL A 136 -19.29 1.10 -15.97
C VAL A 136 -18.97 1.16 -17.47
N TRP A 137 -18.97 0.01 -18.14
CA TRP A 137 -18.76 -0.10 -19.59
C TRP A 137 -19.91 0.45 -20.43
N ARG A 138 -21.12 0.55 -19.87
CA ARG A 138 -22.31 1.00 -20.61
C ARG A 138 -22.25 2.49 -20.85
N ASN A 139 -22.51 2.86 -22.10
CA ASN A 139 -22.67 4.23 -22.52
C ASN A 139 -24.01 4.37 -23.24
N ARG A 140 -24.75 5.46 -22.97
CA ARG A 140 -26.05 5.74 -23.59
C ARG A 140 -26.02 5.70 -25.12
N LEU A 141 -24.87 6.01 -25.71
CA LEU A 141 -24.66 6.05 -27.16
C LEU A 141 -23.45 5.19 -27.60
N GLY A 142 -23.02 4.22 -26.79
CA GLY A 142 -21.89 3.32 -27.11
C GLY A 142 -22.30 1.85 -27.07
N TYR A 143 -21.69 1.04 -27.94
CA TYR A 143 -21.93 -0.41 -28.00
C TYR A 143 -20.80 -1.17 -27.30
N ASN A 144 -20.95 -1.40 -26.00
CA ASN A 144 -19.93 -2.05 -25.15
C ASN A 144 -20.48 -3.22 -24.32
N GLU A 145 -21.61 -3.82 -24.73
CA GLU A 145 -22.27 -4.89 -23.97
C GLU A 145 -21.38 -6.14 -23.79
N GLU A 146 -20.47 -6.40 -24.73
CA GLU A 146 -19.51 -7.49 -24.61
C GLU A 146 -18.49 -7.24 -23.48
N MET A 147 -18.10 -5.99 -23.24
CA MET A 147 -17.20 -5.64 -22.14
C MET A 147 -17.88 -5.84 -20.78
N THR A 148 -19.15 -5.44 -20.65
CA THR A 148 -19.94 -5.68 -19.42
C THR A 148 -20.01 -7.16 -19.06
N LYS A 149 -20.13 -8.05 -20.05
CA LYS A 149 -20.26 -9.50 -19.81
C LYS A 149 -18.92 -10.20 -19.62
N ASN A 150 -17.93 -9.84 -20.43
CA ASN A 150 -16.73 -10.64 -20.60
C ASN A 150 -15.49 -10.05 -19.93
N TYR A 151 -15.38 -8.73 -19.76
CA TYR A 151 -14.11 -8.10 -19.37
C TYR A 151 -13.53 -8.65 -18.07
N LEU A 152 -14.34 -8.73 -17.01
CA LEU A 152 -13.86 -9.23 -15.72
C LEU A 152 -13.62 -10.73 -15.69
N ARG A 153 -14.40 -11.53 -16.45
CA ARG A 153 -14.53 -12.98 -16.21
C ARG A 153 -13.99 -13.86 -17.33
N PHE A 154 -13.86 -13.33 -18.54
CA PHE A 154 -13.48 -14.12 -19.69
C PHE A 154 -11.96 -14.32 -19.74
N PRO A 155 -11.45 -15.55 -20.01
CA PRO A 155 -10.02 -15.84 -19.95
C PRO A 155 -9.13 -14.94 -20.81
N SER A 156 -9.62 -14.41 -21.94
CA SER A 156 -8.84 -13.50 -22.77
C SER A 156 -8.46 -12.19 -22.06
N TYR A 157 -9.26 -11.77 -21.08
CA TYR A 157 -9.01 -10.55 -20.30
C TYR A 157 -8.32 -10.82 -18.96
N ALA A 158 -7.88 -12.06 -18.69
CA ALA A 158 -7.30 -12.42 -17.39
C ALA A 158 -6.06 -11.59 -17.03
N ASN A 159 -5.24 -11.23 -18.03
CA ASN A 159 -4.03 -10.40 -17.85
C ASN A 159 -4.25 -8.92 -18.23
N TYR A 160 -5.50 -8.45 -18.23
CA TYR A 160 -5.82 -7.03 -18.40
C TYR A 160 -6.03 -6.39 -17.03
N PRO A 161 -5.82 -5.07 -16.89
CA PRO A 161 -6.05 -4.37 -15.64
C PRO A 161 -7.51 -4.50 -15.20
N VAL A 162 -7.73 -4.72 -13.91
CA VAL A 162 -9.07 -4.69 -13.33
C VAL A 162 -9.59 -3.25 -13.32
N VAL A 163 -10.84 -3.08 -13.74
CA VAL A 163 -11.57 -1.80 -13.73
C VAL A 163 -12.97 -2.01 -13.17
N GLY A 164 -13.73 -0.93 -12.96
CA GLY A 164 -15.01 -1.00 -12.27
C GLY A 164 -14.85 -1.21 -10.76
N VAL A 165 -13.66 -0.91 -10.23
CA VAL A 165 -13.30 -1.03 -8.82
C VAL A 165 -13.27 0.34 -8.14
N SER A 166 -13.91 0.44 -6.98
CA SER A 166 -13.83 1.63 -6.13
C SER A 166 -12.52 1.63 -5.33
N TRP A 167 -12.17 2.79 -4.75
CA TRP A 167 -10.99 2.90 -3.90
C TRP A 167 -11.10 1.98 -2.67
N ILE A 168 -12.31 1.85 -2.10
CA ILE A 168 -12.56 0.99 -0.94
C ILE A 168 -12.29 -0.48 -1.31
N GLN A 169 -12.79 -0.93 -2.46
CA GLN A 169 -12.54 -2.29 -2.97
C GLN A 169 -11.06 -2.54 -3.26
N ALA A 170 -10.33 -1.52 -3.73
CA ALA A 170 -8.89 -1.62 -3.96
C ALA A 170 -8.11 -1.79 -2.64
N VAL A 171 -8.53 -1.11 -1.56
CA VAL A 171 -7.95 -1.28 -0.22
C VAL A 171 -8.29 -2.66 0.36
N GLU A 172 -9.52 -3.14 0.21
CA GLU A 172 -9.92 -4.50 0.61
C GLU A 172 -9.05 -5.57 -0.08
N PHE A 173 -8.77 -5.40 -1.38
CA PHE A 173 -7.86 -6.28 -2.11
C PHE A 173 -6.45 -6.27 -1.52
N CYS A 174 -5.93 -5.10 -1.13
CA CYS A 174 -4.63 -4.98 -0.48
C CYS A 174 -4.59 -5.71 0.88
N ASN A 175 -5.63 -5.57 1.69
CA ASN A 175 -5.76 -6.25 2.98
C ASN A 175 -5.82 -7.77 2.79
N TRP A 176 -6.69 -8.24 1.89
CA TRP A 176 -6.81 -9.66 1.53
C TRP A 176 -5.47 -10.24 1.07
N ARG A 177 -4.77 -9.54 0.17
CA ARG A 177 -3.47 -9.99 -0.37
C ARG A 177 -2.41 -10.10 0.73
N THR A 178 -2.41 -9.16 1.69
CA THR A 178 -1.52 -9.20 2.86
C THR A 178 -1.71 -10.50 3.65
N ASP A 179 -2.96 -10.83 3.96
CA ASP A 179 -3.27 -12.02 4.73
C ASP A 179 -2.91 -13.30 3.98
N ARG A 180 -3.29 -13.42 2.72
CA ARG A 180 -3.01 -14.64 1.93
C ARG A 180 -1.53 -14.87 1.71
N VAL A 181 -0.75 -13.83 1.45
CA VAL A 181 0.71 -13.96 1.26
C VAL A 181 1.40 -14.36 2.56
N ASN A 182 1.05 -13.73 3.69
CA ASN A 182 1.64 -14.10 4.98
C ASN A 182 1.20 -15.49 5.45
N GLU A 183 -0.06 -15.87 5.23
CA GLU A 183 -0.55 -17.23 5.48
C GLU A 183 0.26 -18.26 4.69
N LYS A 184 0.49 -18.00 3.39
CA LYS A 184 1.31 -18.84 2.54
C LYS A 184 2.75 -18.95 3.06
N ILE A 185 3.34 -17.85 3.52
CA ILE A 185 4.68 -17.87 4.12
C ILE A 185 4.72 -18.78 5.35
N LEU A 186 3.74 -18.70 6.25
CA LEU A 186 3.68 -19.57 7.43
C LEU A 186 3.54 -21.06 7.05
N VAL A 187 2.75 -21.35 6.03
CA VAL A 187 2.57 -22.70 5.49
C VAL A 187 3.86 -23.24 4.85
N ASP A 188 4.50 -22.43 3.99
CA ASP A 188 5.76 -22.80 3.32
C ASP A 188 6.89 -23.02 4.31
N GLN A 189 6.96 -22.20 5.38
CA GLN A 189 7.93 -22.33 6.46
C GLN A 189 7.59 -23.46 7.45
N GLY A 190 6.40 -24.08 7.31
CA GLY A 190 5.96 -25.23 8.08
C GLY A 190 5.50 -24.91 9.51
N TYR A 191 5.08 -23.67 9.77
CA TYR A 191 4.45 -23.28 11.04
C TYR A 191 2.98 -23.68 11.11
N VAL A 192 2.29 -23.57 9.97
CA VAL A 192 0.89 -23.95 9.74
C VAL A 192 0.85 -25.21 8.86
N PRO A 193 -0.17 -26.10 8.99
CA PRO A 193 -0.34 -27.26 8.12
C PRO A 193 -0.36 -26.93 6.61
N LYS A 194 0.16 -27.84 5.79
CA LYS A 194 0.30 -27.64 4.33
C LYS A 194 -1.02 -27.51 3.58
N ASP A 195 -2.06 -28.11 4.11
CA ASP A 195 -3.40 -28.17 3.55
C ASP A 195 -4.29 -26.98 3.97
N GLN A 196 -3.77 -26.03 4.75
CA GLN A 196 -4.58 -24.94 5.31
C GLN A 196 -5.04 -23.91 4.27
N LEU A 197 -4.24 -23.59 3.25
CA LEU A 197 -4.55 -22.51 2.28
C LEU A 197 -5.91 -22.69 1.55
N GLY A 198 -6.40 -23.92 1.44
CA GLY A 198 -7.70 -24.25 0.83
C GLY A 198 -8.84 -24.47 1.81
N LYS A 199 -8.62 -24.34 3.13
CA LYS A 199 -9.56 -24.75 4.19
C LYS A 199 -10.15 -23.61 5.00
N ALA A 200 -9.82 -22.37 4.68
CA ALA A 200 -10.42 -21.20 5.35
C ALA A 200 -11.96 -21.27 5.30
N THR A 201 -12.59 -21.00 6.45
CA THR A 201 -14.04 -20.87 6.66
C THR A 201 -14.33 -19.54 7.34
N ALA A 202 -15.57 -19.04 7.33
CA ALA A 202 -15.91 -17.75 7.95
C ALA A 202 -15.51 -17.62 9.44
N THR A 203 -15.42 -18.75 10.16
CA THR A 203 -15.01 -18.78 11.58
C THR A 203 -13.52 -19.05 11.77
N GLU A 204 -12.87 -19.75 10.84
CA GLU A 204 -11.45 -20.13 10.94
C GLU A 204 -10.62 -19.38 9.89
N LEU A 205 -10.42 -18.08 10.11
CA LEU A 205 -9.68 -17.21 9.20
C LEU A 205 -8.30 -16.86 9.72
N PHE A 206 -7.38 -16.71 8.77
CA PHE A 206 -6.10 -16.07 9.00
C PHE A 206 -6.20 -14.57 8.75
N ASN A 207 -5.76 -13.79 9.74
CA ASN A 207 -5.48 -12.36 9.62
C ASN A 207 -4.09 -12.06 10.20
N THR A 208 -3.30 -11.27 9.48
CA THR A 208 -1.91 -10.97 9.81
C THR A 208 -1.78 -10.22 11.13
N GLU A 209 -2.59 -9.17 11.33
CA GLU A 209 -2.51 -8.36 12.55
C GLU A 209 -3.03 -9.14 13.76
N THR A 210 -4.10 -9.93 13.61
CA THR A 210 -4.56 -10.86 14.65
C THR A 210 -3.47 -11.87 15.01
N TYR A 211 -2.75 -12.42 14.03
CA TYR A 211 -1.66 -13.36 14.30
C TYR A 211 -0.48 -12.73 15.04
N LEU A 212 -0.14 -11.48 14.72
CA LEU A 212 0.99 -10.79 15.34
C LEU A 212 0.67 -10.28 16.76
N ASN A 213 -0.57 -9.86 17.02
CA ASN A 213 -0.96 -9.29 18.32
C ASN A 213 -1.60 -10.33 19.27
N ALA A 214 -2.36 -11.28 18.74
CA ALA A 214 -3.06 -12.31 19.51
C ALA A 214 -3.12 -13.65 18.74
N PRO A 215 -1.99 -14.35 18.57
CA PRO A 215 -1.90 -15.56 17.75
C PRO A 215 -2.87 -16.67 18.17
N THR A 216 -3.24 -16.72 19.45
CA THR A 216 -4.20 -17.70 19.99
C THR A 216 -5.63 -17.48 19.55
N LEU A 217 -5.97 -16.34 18.93
CA LEU A 217 -7.32 -16.02 18.45
C LEU A 217 -7.46 -16.23 16.93
N VAL A 218 -6.35 -16.48 16.23
CA VAL A 218 -6.37 -16.76 14.79
C VAL A 218 -7.02 -18.11 14.52
N TYR A 219 -7.61 -18.27 13.33
CA TYR A 219 -8.38 -19.46 12.96
C TYR A 219 -9.50 -19.79 13.96
N GLY A 220 -10.18 -18.77 14.47
CA GLY A 220 -11.26 -18.96 15.46
C GLY A 220 -10.77 -19.53 16.79
N GLY A 221 -9.48 -19.37 17.09
CA GLY A 221 -8.83 -19.94 18.27
C GLY A 221 -8.37 -21.39 18.11
N ASN A 222 -8.40 -21.93 16.89
CA ASN A 222 -7.96 -23.28 16.61
C ASN A 222 -6.42 -23.39 16.59
N ASP A 223 -5.86 -23.57 17.78
CA ASP A 223 -4.43 -23.65 18.00
C ASP A 223 -3.76 -24.85 17.30
N SER A 224 -4.54 -25.90 17.02
CA SER A 224 -4.05 -27.05 16.23
C SER A 224 -3.72 -26.67 14.79
N ILE A 225 -4.30 -25.60 14.26
CA ILE A 225 -3.95 -25.05 12.95
C ILE A 225 -2.80 -24.06 13.10
N THR A 226 -2.89 -23.12 14.04
CA THR A 226 -1.88 -22.07 14.26
C THR A 226 -0.49 -22.64 14.53
N ARG A 227 -0.41 -23.80 15.20
CA ARG A 227 0.84 -24.50 15.54
C ARG A 227 0.92 -25.93 14.97
N GLY A 228 0.05 -26.31 14.05
CA GLY A 228 -0.02 -27.68 13.52
C GLY A 228 1.05 -28.04 12.48
N GLY A 229 1.91 -27.10 12.09
CA GLY A 229 2.96 -27.36 11.12
C GLY A 229 4.13 -28.16 11.71
N LYS A 230 4.84 -28.90 10.85
CA LYS A 230 6.00 -29.73 11.25
C LYS A 230 7.07 -28.97 12.03
N ARG A 231 7.29 -27.69 11.69
CA ARG A 231 8.27 -26.83 12.36
C ARG A 231 7.78 -26.40 13.74
N SER A 232 6.50 -26.06 13.85
CA SER A 232 5.85 -25.76 15.13
C SER A 232 5.89 -26.97 16.07
N GLU A 233 5.58 -28.18 15.58
CA GLU A 233 5.72 -29.42 16.37
C GLU A 233 7.17 -29.67 16.84
N GLN A 234 8.15 -29.41 15.97
CA GLN A 234 9.56 -29.56 16.32
C GLN A 234 9.99 -28.54 17.38
N LEU A 235 9.53 -27.29 17.25
CA LEU A 235 9.77 -26.22 18.21
C LEU A 235 9.13 -26.56 19.55
N GLU A 236 7.89 -27.03 19.57
CA GLU A 236 7.18 -27.47 20.76
C GLU A 236 7.92 -28.64 21.46
N LYS A 237 8.37 -29.65 20.71
CA LYS A 237 9.16 -30.76 21.28
C LYS A 237 10.50 -30.30 21.86
N THR A 238 11.15 -29.34 21.22
CA THR A 238 12.48 -28.86 21.65
C THR A 238 12.35 -27.91 22.83
N ARG A 239 11.35 -27.02 22.81
CA ARG A 239 11.10 -26.03 23.87
C ARG A 239 10.37 -26.62 25.06
N GLY A 240 9.43 -27.55 24.87
CA GLY A 240 8.79 -28.29 25.96
C GLY A 240 9.79 -29.05 26.82
N LYS A 241 10.77 -29.73 26.19
CA LYS A 241 11.91 -30.35 26.89
C LYS A 241 12.81 -29.35 27.63
N LEU A 242 12.84 -28.09 27.19
CA LEU A 242 13.63 -27.02 27.81
C LEU A 242 12.87 -26.38 28.98
N ALA A 243 11.56 -26.20 28.82
CA ALA A 243 10.63 -25.68 29.82
C ALA A 243 10.55 -26.63 31.03
N GLU A 244 10.42 -27.95 30.79
CA GLU A 244 10.49 -28.98 31.85
C GLU A 244 11.81 -28.96 32.62
N ARG A 245 12.92 -28.54 31.98
CA ARG A 245 14.25 -28.47 32.59
C ARG A 245 14.54 -27.16 33.32
N ARG A 246 13.81 -26.08 33.03
CA ARG A 246 14.11 -24.72 33.49
C ARG A 246 12.98 -24.04 34.26
N ASP A 247 11.80 -24.68 34.40
CA ASP A 247 10.61 -24.10 35.03
C ASP A 247 10.25 -22.72 34.45
N THR A 248 10.35 -22.62 33.11
CA THR A 248 10.09 -21.38 32.35
C THR A 248 8.97 -21.61 31.36
N ASP A 249 8.11 -20.60 31.19
CA ASP A 249 7.00 -20.62 30.25
C ASP A 249 7.45 -20.88 28.79
N THR A 250 6.62 -21.58 28.01
CA THR A 250 6.84 -21.91 26.60
C THR A 250 6.66 -20.70 25.68
N THR A 251 7.46 -19.66 25.92
CA THR A 251 7.48 -18.46 25.08
C THR A 251 7.98 -18.79 23.67
N GLY A 252 7.43 -18.15 22.63
CA GLY A 252 7.88 -18.19 21.23
C GLY A 252 7.56 -19.46 20.42
N LEU A 253 6.37 -20.04 20.64
CA LEU A 253 5.80 -21.05 19.74
C LEU A 253 5.26 -20.45 18.43
N TYR A 254 4.90 -19.17 18.44
CA TYR A 254 4.40 -18.44 17.28
C TYR A 254 5.49 -17.57 16.65
N VAL A 255 5.35 -17.31 15.36
CA VAL A 255 6.20 -16.36 14.65
C VAL A 255 5.86 -14.94 15.12
N ARG A 256 6.88 -14.16 15.49
CA ARG A 256 6.73 -12.77 15.92
C ARG A 256 7.37 -11.84 14.90
N ARG A 257 7.05 -10.53 14.97
CA ARG A 257 7.67 -9.49 14.12
C ARG A 257 9.21 -9.55 14.18
N GLU A 258 9.77 -9.83 15.35
CA GLU A 258 11.21 -9.95 15.59
C GLU A 258 11.89 -11.12 14.88
N ASP A 259 11.14 -12.15 14.46
CA ASP A 259 11.70 -13.29 13.72
C ASP A 259 12.03 -12.92 12.26
N GLY A 260 11.43 -11.84 11.73
CA GLY A 260 11.64 -11.37 10.37
C GLY A 260 11.19 -12.35 9.28
N ILE A 261 10.29 -13.29 9.63
CA ILE A 261 9.77 -14.32 8.72
C ILE A 261 8.57 -13.79 7.92
N LEU A 262 7.63 -13.12 8.59
CA LEU A 262 6.50 -12.49 7.92
C LEU A 262 6.93 -11.20 7.23
N LEU A 263 6.21 -10.85 6.16
CA LEU A 263 6.39 -9.55 5.53
C LEU A 263 5.93 -8.47 6.51
N PRO A 264 6.79 -7.50 6.86
CA PRO A 264 6.51 -6.62 7.97
C PRO A 264 5.65 -5.41 7.60
N GLY A 265 5.46 -5.15 6.30
CA GLY A 265 4.52 -4.16 5.80
C GLY A 265 3.32 -4.85 5.16
N ALA A 266 2.13 -4.30 5.37
CA ALA A 266 0.94 -4.68 4.60
C ALA A 266 1.06 -4.16 3.16
N TYR A 267 0.44 -4.88 2.23
CA TYR A 267 0.10 -4.29 0.94
C TYR A 267 -0.90 -3.16 1.18
N ARG A 268 -0.74 -2.07 0.45
CA ARG A 268 -1.62 -0.90 0.46
C ARG A 268 -1.59 -0.22 -0.91
N LEU A 269 -2.45 0.76 -1.13
CA LEU A 269 -2.25 1.66 -2.27
C LEU A 269 -0.97 2.49 -2.06
N PRO A 270 -0.21 2.82 -3.13
CA PRO A 270 0.89 3.75 -3.04
C PRO A 270 0.38 5.14 -2.63
N THR A 271 1.21 5.91 -1.93
CA THR A 271 0.92 7.35 -1.77
C THR A 271 1.12 8.05 -3.11
N GLU A 272 0.56 9.25 -3.24
CA GLU A 272 0.72 10.06 -4.45
C GLU A 272 2.21 10.32 -4.77
N ALA A 273 2.99 10.65 -3.74
CA ALA A 273 4.42 10.89 -3.85
C ALA A 273 5.19 9.62 -4.26
N GLU A 274 4.86 8.47 -3.67
CA GLU A 274 5.44 7.17 -4.05
C GLU A 274 5.11 6.81 -5.49
N TRP A 275 3.85 6.97 -5.90
CA TRP A 275 3.40 6.65 -7.25
C TRP A 275 4.13 7.50 -8.30
N GLU A 276 4.20 8.81 -8.10
CA GLU A 276 4.87 9.72 -9.04
C GLU A 276 6.39 9.48 -9.08
N TYR A 277 7.01 9.21 -7.93
CA TYR A 277 8.43 8.85 -7.86
C TYR A 277 8.73 7.56 -8.62
N ALA A 278 7.89 6.53 -8.41
CA ALA A 278 7.99 5.26 -9.12
C ALA A 278 7.76 5.45 -10.62
N ALA A 279 6.78 6.26 -11.03
CA ALA A 279 6.42 6.51 -12.43
C ALA A 279 7.58 7.16 -13.20
N LEU A 280 8.12 8.25 -12.67
CA LEU A 280 9.17 9.02 -13.35
C LEU A 280 10.44 8.20 -13.54
N GLY A 281 10.81 7.37 -12.56
CA GLY A 281 12.00 6.54 -12.61
C GLY A 281 13.23 7.37 -13.00
N MET A 282 13.78 8.18 -12.09
CA MET A 282 14.81 9.18 -12.46
C MET A 282 16.21 8.60 -12.74
N GLY A 283 16.34 7.27 -12.86
CA GLY A 283 17.61 6.57 -12.99
C GLY A 283 18.39 6.93 -14.25
N SER A 284 17.71 7.07 -15.38
CA SER A 284 18.31 7.33 -16.70
C SER A 284 18.78 8.77 -16.89
N VAL A 285 18.14 9.73 -16.21
CA VAL A 285 18.51 11.15 -16.24
C VAL A 285 19.52 11.49 -15.17
N ARG A 286 19.92 10.53 -14.33
CA ARG A 286 20.95 10.74 -13.33
C ARG A 286 22.35 10.62 -13.94
N GLU A 287 23.13 11.68 -13.81
CA GLU A 287 24.57 11.65 -14.04
C GLU A 287 25.29 11.79 -12.69
N TYR A 288 26.03 10.76 -12.29
CA TYR A 288 26.66 10.67 -10.97
C TYR A 288 25.66 10.93 -9.84
N ASN A 289 25.80 12.07 -9.15
CA ASN A 289 25.01 12.48 -8.00
C ASN A 289 23.95 13.55 -8.34
N ALA A 290 23.77 13.90 -9.63
CA ALA A 290 22.84 14.94 -10.07
C ALA A 290 21.88 14.44 -11.15
N TYR A 291 20.65 14.95 -11.15
CA TYR A 291 19.69 14.72 -12.24
C TYR A 291 19.87 15.79 -13.33
N ARG A 292 19.99 15.36 -14.58
CA ARG A 292 20.02 16.22 -15.78
C ARG A 292 18.60 16.62 -16.17
N GLY A 293 17.98 17.47 -15.36
CA GLY A 293 16.62 17.98 -15.58
C GLY A 293 15.52 17.04 -15.08
N ARG A 294 14.32 17.23 -15.63
CA ARG A 294 13.07 16.55 -15.21
C ARG A 294 12.46 15.80 -16.38
N LYS A 295 11.99 14.56 -16.13
CA LYS A 295 11.25 13.76 -17.09
C LYS A 295 9.79 14.22 -17.16
N LYS A 296 9.22 14.23 -18.36
CA LYS A 296 7.78 14.46 -18.57
C LYS A 296 6.98 13.17 -18.52
N TYR A 297 7.55 12.07 -19.01
CA TYR A 297 6.92 10.75 -19.07
C TYR A 297 7.79 9.72 -18.34
N PRO A 298 7.25 8.52 -18.02
CA PRO A 298 8.01 7.42 -17.41
C PRO A 298 9.25 6.96 -18.20
N TRP A 299 9.23 7.15 -19.53
CA TRP A 299 10.34 6.80 -20.43
C TRP A 299 11.29 7.96 -20.71
N ASN A 300 12.36 7.66 -21.44
CA ASN A 300 13.32 8.65 -21.91
C ASN A 300 12.80 9.39 -23.14
N GLY A 301 12.63 10.70 -23.02
CA GLY A 301 12.20 11.56 -24.11
C GLY A 301 11.21 12.62 -23.67
N GLN A 302 10.64 13.31 -24.65
CA GLN A 302 9.62 14.34 -24.45
C GLN A 302 8.36 14.08 -25.30
N TYR A 303 8.34 12.97 -26.03
CA TYR A 303 7.29 12.60 -26.96
C TYR A 303 6.75 11.22 -26.61
N THR A 304 5.49 10.97 -26.97
CA THR A 304 4.80 9.69 -26.81
C THR A 304 5.18 8.65 -27.86
N ARG A 305 5.98 9.02 -28.85
CA ARG A 305 6.41 8.14 -29.94
C ARG A 305 7.88 7.74 -29.81
N SER A 306 8.17 6.48 -30.12
CA SER A 306 9.52 5.95 -30.12
C SER A 306 10.38 6.56 -31.23
N GLY A 307 11.62 6.91 -30.88
CA GLY A 307 12.67 7.33 -31.82
C GLY A 307 13.51 6.16 -32.35
N ASP A 308 13.32 4.95 -31.81
CA ASP A 308 14.15 3.80 -32.14
C ASP A 308 13.88 3.29 -33.54
N ARG A 309 14.94 2.92 -34.27
CA ARG A 309 14.83 2.55 -35.69
C ARG A 309 13.82 1.43 -35.98
N LYS A 310 13.61 0.51 -35.03
CA LYS A 310 12.71 -0.64 -35.21
C LYS A 310 11.25 -0.30 -34.95
N THR A 311 10.97 0.57 -33.98
CA THR A 311 9.61 0.94 -33.53
C THR A 311 9.32 2.41 -33.81
N ARG A 312 9.98 2.98 -34.83
CA ARG A 312 10.01 4.43 -35.03
C ARG A 312 8.62 4.93 -35.33
N GLY A 313 8.11 5.81 -34.48
CA GLY A 313 6.78 6.37 -34.60
C GLY A 313 5.72 5.62 -33.80
N ASP A 314 5.99 4.42 -33.28
CA ASP A 314 5.05 3.67 -32.45
C ASP A 314 4.86 4.38 -31.11
N HIS A 315 3.66 4.29 -30.57
CA HIS A 315 3.36 4.86 -29.25
C HIS A 315 3.98 4.02 -28.13
N LEU A 316 4.43 4.69 -27.07
CA LEU A 316 5.09 4.09 -25.90
C LEU A 316 4.12 3.78 -24.74
N ALA A 317 2.83 4.00 -24.97
CA ALA A 317 1.75 3.85 -24.01
C ALA A 317 0.43 3.70 -24.76
N ASN A 318 -0.56 3.09 -24.09
CA ASN A 318 -1.94 3.00 -24.56
C ASN A 318 -2.73 4.24 -24.09
N PHE A 319 -3.19 5.09 -25.01
CA PHE A 319 -3.96 6.29 -24.69
C PHE A 319 -4.73 6.81 -25.90
N LYS A 320 -5.70 7.70 -25.66
CA LYS A 320 -6.49 8.28 -26.74
C LYS A 320 -5.68 9.25 -27.59
N GLN A 321 -5.44 8.91 -28.85
CA GLN A 321 -4.64 9.69 -29.79
C GLN A 321 -5.42 10.90 -30.35
N GLY A 322 -6.71 10.72 -30.62
CA GLY A 322 -7.53 11.69 -31.36
C GLY A 322 -9.03 11.52 -31.17
N ASP A 323 -9.81 12.34 -31.86
CA ASP A 323 -11.26 12.21 -31.84
C ASP A 323 -11.67 11.03 -32.73
N GLY A 324 -12.19 9.97 -32.11
CA GLY A 324 -12.47 8.70 -32.79
C GLY A 324 -11.23 7.83 -33.02
N ASP A 325 -10.06 8.27 -32.56
CA ASP A 325 -8.79 7.55 -32.70
C ASP A 325 -8.28 7.10 -31.33
N TYR A 326 -8.48 5.82 -31.04
CA TYR A 326 -8.15 5.17 -29.76
C TYR A 326 -6.95 4.23 -29.84
N GLY A 327 -6.56 3.82 -31.05
CA GLY A 327 -5.46 2.88 -31.25
C GLY A 327 -4.58 3.18 -32.46
N GLY A 328 -4.95 4.14 -33.32
CA GLY A 328 -4.27 4.42 -34.58
C GLY A 328 -4.78 3.59 -35.75
N ILE A 329 -3.96 3.48 -36.81
CA ILE A 329 -4.32 2.77 -38.05
C ILE A 329 -3.94 1.30 -37.92
N ALA A 330 -4.95 0.42 -37.98
CA ALA A 330 -4.80 -1.03 -37.92
C ALA A 330 -3.65 -1.55 -38.81
N GLY A 331 -2.75 -2.34 -38.21
CA GLY A 331 -1.61 -2.98 -38.87
C GLY A 331 -0.43 -2.07 -39.23
N TRP A 332 -0.48 -0.79 -38.86
CA TRP A 332 0.63 0.16 -39.05
C TRP A 332 1.04 0.81 -37.73
N SER A 333 0.42 1.93 -37.38
CA SER A 333 0.66 2.70 -36.14
C SER A 333 -0.42 2.34 -35.12
N ASP A 334 -0.71 1.04 -35.00
CA ASP A 334 -1.66 0.49 -34.05
C ASP A 334 -0.93 0.29 -32.71
N ASP A 335 -1.41 0.92 -31.64
CA ASP A 335 -0.86 0.72 -30.30
C ASP A 335 -1.29 -0.64 -29.70
N GLY A 336 -2.11 -1.41 -30.42
CA GLY A 336 -2.43 -2.80 -30.15
C GLY A 336 -3.67 -3.00 -29.28
N ALA A 337 -4.38 -1.93 -28.92
CA ALA A 337 -5.56 -2.00 -28.07
C ALA A 337 -6.55 -0.86 -28.34
N ASP A 338 -7.82 -1.20 -28.61
CA ASP A 338 -8.89 -0.18 -28.77
C ASP A 338 -9.32 0.46 -27.43
N ILE A 339 -9.10 -0.26 -26.32
CA ILE A 339 -9.53 0.11 -24.97
C ILE A 339 -8.35 -0.18 -24.05
N THR A 340 -8.42 -1.14 -23.14
CA THR A 340 -7.28 -1.54 -22.32
C THR A 340 -6.38 -2.50 -23.10
N ALA A 341 -5.09 -2.49 -22.77
CA ALA A 341 -4.11 -3.44 -23.26
C ALA A 341 -3.82 -4.47 -22.16
N PRO A 342 -3.33 -5.68 -22.50
CA PRO A 342 -2.74 -6.56 -21.51
C PRO A 342 -1.61 -5.85 -20.75
N ILE A 343 -1.43 -6.15 -19.47
CA ILE A 343 -0.29 -5.62 -18.71
C ILE A 343 1.03 -5.98 -19.39
N LYS A 344 2.05 -5.13 -19.26
CA LYS A 344 3.37 -5.29 -19.88
C LYS A 344 3.34 -5.29 -21.42
N SER A 345 2.40 -4.55 -22.01
CA SER A 345 2.38 -4.34 -23.47
C SER A 345 3.44 -3.35 -23.94
N TYR A 346 3.85 -2.41 -23.07
CA TYR A 346 4.89 -1.42 -23.36
C TYR A 346 6.14 -1.67 -22.51
N GLU A 347 7.22 -0.95 -22.83
CA GLU A 347 8.48 -1.08 -22.10
C GLU A 347 8.36 -0.53 -20.66
N PRO A 348 9.04 -1.15 -19.69
CA PRO A 348 9.04 -0.65 -18.33
C PRO A 348 9.91 0.61 -18.19
N ASN A 349 9.69 1.35 -17.11
CA ASN A 349 10.58 2.45 -16.73
C ASN A 349 11.88 1.95 -16.06
N ASP A 350 12.72 2.89 -15.59
CA ASP A 350 14.04 2.59 -15.03
C ASP A 350 14.02 1.73 -13.75
N PHE A 351 12.87 1.61 -13.08
CA PHE A 351 12.68 0.73 -11.91
C PHE A 351 12.12 -0.64 -12.28
N GLY A 352 11.80 -0.88 -13.56
CA GLY A 352 11.14 -2.09 -14.01
C GLY A 352 9.63 -2.08 -13.80
N VAL A 353 9.02 -0.89 -13.63
CA VAL A 353 7.57 -0.74 -13.45
C VAL A 353 6.93 -0.43 -14.82
N TYR A 354 5.85 -1.14 -15.14
CA TYR A 354 5.15 -1.05 -16.42
C TYR A 354 3.89 -0.19 -16.31
N ASP A 355 3.47 0.32 -17.46
CA ASP A 355 2.15 0.92 -17.68
C ASP A 355 1.83 2.08 -16.71
N MET A 356 2.85 2.78 -16.22
CA MET A 356 2.69 3.96 -15.34
C MET A 356 2.12 5.19 -16.07
N ALA A 357 2.02 5.13 -17.40
CA ALA A 357 1.39 6.15 -18.23
C ALA A 357 0.55 5.44 -19.29
N GLY A 358 -0.77 5.64 -19.25
CA GLY A 358 -1.70 5.02 -20.17
C GLY A 358 -2.32 3.74 -19.60
N ASN A 359 -3.00 3.00 -20.46
CA ASN A 359 -3.79 1.82 -20.11
C ASN A 359 -4.95 2.17 -19.17
N VAL A 360 -4.75 2.20 -17.86
CA VAL A 360 -5.74 2.67 -16.89
C VAL A 360 -5.16 3.75 -15.99
N SER A 361 -5.99 4.70 -15.61
CA SER A 361 -5.66 5.59 -14.50
C SER A 361 -5.70 4.81 -13.19
N GLU A 362 -5.02 5.29 -12.15
CA GLU A 362 -4.82 4.52 -10.93
C GLU A 362 -5.19 5.26 -9.66
N TRP A 363 -5.91 4.56 -8.78
CA TRP A 363 -6.13 4.97 -7.41
C TRP A 363 -4.81 5.03 -6.63
N VAL A 364 -4.62 6.12 -5.89
CA VAL A 364 -3.59 6.23 -4.84
C VAL A 364 -4.25 6.40 -3.47
N ALA A 365 -3.47 6.26 -2.40
CA ALA A 365 -4.00 6.31 -1.03
C ALA A 365 -4.55 7.70 -0.64
N ASP A 366 -4.04 8.77 -1.24
CA ASP A 366 -4.25 10.14 -0.78
C ASP A 366 -5.69 10.67 -0.96
N VAL A 367 -6.13 11.44 0.04
CA VAL A 367 -7.29 12.33 -0.03
C VAL A 367 -6.94 13.51 -0.92
N TYR A 368 -7.79 13.82 -1.90
CA TYR A 368 -7.53 14.94 -2.79
C TYR A 368 -7.73 16.29 -2.08
N ARG A 369 -6.75 17.17 -2.31
CA ARG A 369 -6.85 18.61 -2.04
C ARG A 369 -6.26 19.38 -3.21
N PRO A 370 -6.82 20.56 -3.55
CA PRO A 370 -6.24 21.41 -4.58
C PRO A 370 -4.80 21.79 -4.23
N ILE A 371 -4.52 22.11 -2.97
CA ILE A 371 -3.17 22.50 -2.54
C ILE A 371 -2.53 21.35 -1.77
N VAL A 372 -1.29 21.02 -2.14
CA VAL A 372 -0.44 20.08 -1.39
C VAL A 372 0.31 20.91 -0.34
N ASP A 373 0.15 20.58 0.95
CA ASP A 373 0.81 21.26 2.07
C ASP A 373 2.21 20.68 2.30
N ASP A 374 3.11 20.96 1.36
CA ASP A 374 4.48 20.48 1.37
C ASP A 374 5.39 21.16 2.38
N GLU A 375 5.06 22.39 2.80
CA GLU A 375 5.74 23.09 3.88
C GLU A 375 5.67 22.33 5.21
N PHE A 376 4.60 21.54 5.42
CA PHE A 376 4.42 20.77 6.65
C PHE A 376 5.26 19.48 6.68
N ASN A 377 5.37 18.78 5.55
CA ASN A 377 6.12 17.54 5.47
C ASN A 377 6.66 17.30 4.06
N ASP A 378 7.98 17.31 3.93
CA ASP A 378 8.72 17.00 2.70
C ASP A 378 9.23 15.54 2.65
N PHE A 379 8.87 14.73 3.66
CA PHE A 379 9.28 13.34 3.82
C PHE A 379 8.08 12.40 3.72
N ASN A 380 7.95 11.72 2.59
CA ASN A 380 6.80 10.88 2.24
C ASN A 380 5.47 11.62 2.48
N TYR A 381 5.27 12.77 1.85
CA TYR A 381 4.00 13.47 1.98
C TYR A 381 2.82 12.52 1.68
N TYR A 382 1.87 12.51 2.60
CA TYR A 382 0.65 11.71 2.51
C TYR A 382 -0.49 12.44 3.22
N ARG A 383 -1.63 12.56 2.54
CA ARG A 383 -2.86 13.06 3.14
C ARG A 383 -3.90 11.96 3.18
N GLY A 384 -4.35 11.59 4.38
CA GLY A 384 -5.31 10.50 4.55
C GLY A 384 -5.22 9.79 5.90
N ASN A 385 -4.51 10.38 6.87
CA ASN A 385 -4.25 9.74 8.15
C ASN A 385 -5.52 9.69 9.01
N VAL A 386 -5.91 8.47 9.36
CA VAL A 386 -6.90 8.19 10.40
C VAL A 386 -6.22 7.26 11.40
N TYR A 387 -6.02 7.75 12.62
CA TYR A 387 -5.32 7.00 13.66
C TYR A 387 -6.32 6.23 14.50
N THR A 388 -6.19 4.91 14.51
CA THR A 388 -7.00 3.99 15.32
C THR A 388 -6.13 3.21 16.29
N LYS A 389 -6.75 2.66 17.32
CA LYS A 389 -6.15 1.72 18.27
C LYS A 389 -6.91 0.40 18.27
N ASN A 390 -6.23 -0.68 18.64
CA ASN A 390 -6.87 -1.96 18.90
C ASN A 390 -7.85 -1.81 20.07
N SER A 391 -9.08 -2.30 19.90
CA SER A 391 -10.03 -2.42 21.01
C SER A 391 -9.54 -3.50 21.97
N ILE A 392 -9.49 -3.17 23.27
CA ILE A 392 -9.04 -4.07 24.33
C ILE A 392 -10.24 -4.36 25.23
N GLY A 393 -10.55 -5.64 25.38
CA GLY A 393 -11.64 -6.11 26.23
C GLY A 393 -11.31 -5.99 27.73
N PRO A 394 -12.29 -6.27 28.61
CA PRO A 394 -12.09 -6.21 30.07
C PRO A 394 -11.01 -7.15 30.61
N ASP A 395 -10.65 -8.18 29.84
CA ASP A 395 -9.59 -9.16 30.15
C ASP A 395 -8.18 -8.69 29.74
N GLY A 396 -8.06 -7.48 29.17
CA GLY A 396 -6.80 -6.92 28.70
C GLY A 396 -6.31 -7.48 27.37
N LYS A 397 -7.13 -8.27 26.65
CA LYS A 397 -6.80 -8.81 25.33
C LYS A 397 -7.50 -8.03 24.23
N VAL A 398 -6.96 -8.12 23.01
CA VAL A 398 -7.57 -7.51 21.84
C VAL A 398 -8.89 -8.20 21.48
N GLU A 399 -9.90 -7.42 21.10
CA GLU A 399 -11.17 -7.93 20.60
C GLU A 399 -11.06 -8.23 19.10
N VAL A 400 -11.45 -9.44 18.70
CA VAL A 400 -11.48 -9.89 17.30
C VAL A 400 -12.93 -9.92 16.83
N VAL A 401 -13.17 -9.42 15.62
CA VAL A 401 -14.50 -9.41 15.00
C VAL A 401 -14.94 -10.85 14.74
N SER A 402 -16.07 -11.22 15.31
CA SER A 402 -16.67 -12.54 15.12
C SER A 402 -17.49 -12.56 13.83
N ALA A 403 -17.76 -13.76 13.32
CA ALA A 403 -18.67 -13.94 12.19
C ALA A 403 -20.03 -13.27 12.44
N ASP A 404 -20.56 -13.32 13.67
CA ASP A 404 -21.90 -12.85 14.03
C ASP A 404 -22.01 -11.34 14.26
N SER A 405 -20.87 -10.62 14.24
CA SER A 405 -20.78 -9.21 14.58
C SER A 405 -20.12 -8.39 13.47
N ILE A 406 -20.44 -8.69 12.20
CA ILE A 406 -19.91 -7.95 11.05
C ILE A 406 -20.59 -6.58 10.96
N ASP A 407 -19.78 -5.53 10.98
CA ASP A 407 -20.24 -4.16 10.80
C ASP A 407 -20.37 -3.84 9.30
N TYR A 408 -21.60 -3.59 8.86
CA TYR A 408 -21.89 -3.17 7.50
C TYR A 408 -22.11 -1.66 7.40
N ASP A 409 -21.64 -1.08 6.30
CA ASP A 409 -21.85 0.31 5.93
C ASP A 409 -22.55 0.42 4.59
N THR A 410 -23.39 1.45 4.43
CA THR A 410 -24.05 1.73 3.16
C THR A 410 -23.38 2.93 2.51
N LEU A 411 -22.74 2.70 1.38
CA LEU A 411 -22.03 3.73 0.61
C LEU A 411 -23.00 4.75 0.00
N SER A 412 -22.49 5.90 -0.47
CA SER A 412 -23.34 6.97 -1.01
C SER A 412 -24.08 6.55 -2.30
N ASN A 413 -23.53 5.57 -3.03
CA ASN A 413 -24.18 4.93 -4.17
C ASN A 413 -25.25 3.89 -3.80
N GLY A 414 -25.44 3.62 -2.50
CA GLY A 414 -26.39 2.65 -1.95
C GLY A 414 -25.91 1.20 -1.94
N LYS A 415 -24.62 0.95 -2.20
CA LYS A 415 -24.01 -0.38 -2.09
C LYS A 415 -23.65 -0.67 -0.63
N LEU A 416 -24.02 -1.85 -0.16
CA LEU A 416 -23.64 -2.35 1.16
C LEU A 416 -22.21 -2.90 1.10
N ILE A 417 -21.36 -2.51 2.05
CA ILE A 417 -19.99 -2.98 2.16
C ILE A 417 -19.68 -3.37 3.61
N ALA A 418 -18.86 -4.39 3.82
CA ALA A 418 -18.41 -4.75 5.17
C ALA A 418 -17.24 -3.84 5.55
N ARG A 419 -17.30 -3.18 6.72
CA ARG A 419 -16.17 -2.38 7.22
C ARG A 419 -15.08 -3.25 7.82
N THR A 420 -15.48 -4.39 8.39
CA THR A 420 -14.60 -5.34 9.04
C THR A 420 -14.96 -6.76 8.61
N ILE A 421 -13.94 -7.58 8.40
CA ILE A 421 -14.10 -8.99 8.06
C ILE A 421 -13.90 -9.82 9.34
N PRO A 422 -14.63 -10.94 9.50
CA PRO A 422 -14.39 -11.85 10.62
C PRO A 422 -12.91 -12.26 10.74
N GLY A 423 -12.39 -12.26 11.96
CA GLY A 423 -10.99 -12.54 12.23
C GLY A 423 -10.07 -11.31 12.29
N GLU A 424 -10.54 -10.12 11.91
CA GLU A 424 -9.81 -8.86 12.08
C GLU A 424 -9.89 -8.35 13.53
N ILE A 425 -8.85 -7.64 13.98
CA ILE A 425 -8.88 -6.95 15.27
C ILE A 425 -9.81 -5.73 15.14
N LYS A 426 -10.77 -5.60 16.04
CA LYS A 426 -11.64 -4.43 16.12
C LYS A 426 -10.81 -3.18 16.41
N GLN A 427 -10.91 -2.19 15.52
CA GLN A 427 -10.25 -0.90 15.65
C GLN A 427 -11.23 0.13 16.21
N VAL A 428 -10.77 0.98 17.12
CA VAL A 428 -11.51 2.14 17.64
C VAL A 428 -10.70 3.41 17.42
N ALA A 429 -11.38 4.55 17.30
CA ALA A 429 -10.70 5.84 17.23
C ALA A 429 -9.82 6.05 18.48
N VAL A 430 -8.64 6.66 18.29
CA VAL A 430 -7.84 7.14 19.42
C VAL A 430 -8.61 8.25 20.14
N ASP A 431 -8.57 8.24 21.47
CA ASP A 431 -9.29 9.18 22.31
C ASP A 431 -8.36 10.21 22.96
N ASP A 432 -8.95 11.10 23.75
CA ASP A 432 -8.26 12.18 24.43
C ASP A 432 -7.22 11.68 25.46
N GLU A 433 -7.40 10.47 26.01
CA GLU A 433 -6.42 9.89 26.94
C GLU A 433 -5.15 9.51 26.18
N GLU A 434 -5.28 8.99 24.96
CA GLU A 434 -4.11 8.75 24.13
C GLU A 434 -3.48 10.02 23.62
N THR A 435 -4.27 11.01 23.17
CA THR A 435 -3.74 12.24 22.56
C THR A 435 -3.20 13.22 23.61
N TYR A 436 -3.50 13.02 24.89
CA TYR A 436 -3.02 13.86 25.99
C TYR A 436 -1.50 14.06 25.96
N LEU A 437 -1.08 15.32 25.80
CA LEU A 437 0.32 15.76 25.71
C LEU A 437 1.11 15.17 24.53
N ARG A 438 0.44 14.59 23.53
CA ARG A 438 1.09 14.27 22.26
C ARG A 438 1.36 15.54 21.46
N THR A 439 2.53 15.61 20.84
CA THR A 439 2.92 16.76 20.01
C THR A 439 2.76 16.49 18.52
N ASN A 440 2.51 15.25 18.13
CA ASN A 440 2.47 14.82 16.73
C ASN A 440 1.05 14.78 16.13
N PHE A 441 0.01 14.51 16.93
CA PHE A 441 -1.40 14.62 16.55
C PHE A 441 -2.28 14.81 17.79
N ASP A 442 -3.44 15.44 17.63
CA ASP A 442 -4.38 15.77 18.70
C ASP A 442 -5.74 15.05 18.59
N ARG A 443 -6.03 14.44 17.43
CA ARG A 443 -7.29 13.75 17.13
C ARG A 443 -7.09 12.49 16.29
N SER A 444 -8.13 11.67 16.19
CA SER A 444 -8.11 10.44 15.37
C SER A 444 -8.15 10.73 13.87
N ASP A 445 -9.13 11.51 13.40
CA ASP A 445 -9.26 11.83 11.97
C ASP A 445 -8.47 13.09 11.61
N ASN A 446 -7.42 12.91 10.82
CA ASN A 446 -6.51 13.97 10.39
C ASN A 446 -6.59 14.21 8.87
N ARG A 447 -7.60 13.69 8.17
CA ARG A 447 -7.72 13.81 6.71
C ARG A 447 -7.83 15.26 6.25
N ASN A 448 -8.52 16.10 7.04
CA ASN A 448 -8.71 17.53 6.80
C ASN A 448 -7.73 18.42 7.58
N PHE A 449 -6.66 17.87 8.17
CA PHE A 449 -5.70 18.65 8.94
C PHE A 449 -5.14 19.83 8.13
N ARG A 450 -5.25 21.04 8.69
CA ARG A 450 -4.87 22.33 8.09
C ARG A 450 -5.58 22.68 6.77
N ASP A 451 -6.55 21.88 6.34
CA ASP A 451 -7.24 22.04 5.06
C ASP A 451 -8.66 21.45 5.11
N GLY A 452 -9.53 22.21 5.79
CA GLY A 452 -10.94 21.90 6.01
C GLY A 452 -11.33 21.52 7.44
N ASP A 453 -10.41 21.66 8.40
CA ASP A 453 -10.69 21.54 9.83
C ASP A 453 -11.13 22.86 10.47
N SER A 454 -11.59 22.81 11.72
CA SER A 454 -12.03 24.00 12.47
C SER A 454 -10.95 25.07 12.57
N GLN A 455 -9.68 24.65 12.69
CA GLN A 455 -8.50 25.53 12.77
C GLN A 455 -8.19 26.28 11.47
N SER A 456 -8.44 25.67 10.31
CA SER A 456 -8.28 26.33 8.99
C SER A 456 -9.55 27.02 8.50
N SER A 457 -10.63 27.00 9.28
CA SER A 457 -11.90 27.64 8.93
C SER A 457 -11.97 29.10 9.38
N LYS A 458 -12.86 29.88 8.74
CA LYS A 458 -13.20 31.24 9.20
C LYS A 458 -13.90 31.29 10.57
N TYR A 459 -14.35 30.14 11.08
CA TYR A 459 -15.06 29.97 12.36
C TYR A 459 -14.11 29.56 13.49
N PHE A 460 -12.80 29.69 13.28
CA PHE A 460 -11.80 29.40 14.29
C PHE A 460 -12.13 30.04 15.66
N GLY A 461 -12.11 29.21 16.71
CA GLY A 461 -12.39 29.63 18.10
C GLY A 461 -13.87 29.70 18.49
N THR A 462 -14.81 29.32 17.61
CA THR A 462 -16.25 29.32 17.93
C THR A 462 -16.79 27.96 18.39
N ALA A 463 -16.24 26.86 17.90
CA ALA A 463 -16.55 25.50 18.30
C ALA A 463 -15.38 24.57 17.92
N ASP A 464 -15.23 23.45 18.64
CA ASP A 464 -14.21 22.44 18.36
C ASP A 464 -14.54 21.68 17.06
N GLU A 465 -15.82 21.43 16.80
CA GLU A 465 -16.33 20.84 15.55
C GLU A 465 -17.14 21.85 14.72
N LEU A 466 -16.94 21.81 13.40
CA LEU A 466 -17.70 22.62 12.46
C LEU A 466 -19.04 21.96 12.15
N ASP A 467 -20.11 22.77 12.13
CA ASP A 467 -21.37 22.36 11.53
C ASP A 467 -21.15 21.99 10.04
N PRO A 468 -21.85 20.98 9.50
CA PRO A 468 -21.93 20.73 8.06
C PRO A 468 -22.01 21.97 7.15
N ASP A 469 -22.75 23.00 7.56
CA ASP A 469 -22.93 24.25 6.82
C ASP A 469 -21.75 25.24 6.98
N GLN A 470 -20.82 24.94 7.88
CA GLN A 470 -19.64 25.75 8.20
C GLN A 470 -18.35 25.17 7.63
N ARG A 471 -18.42 24.04 6.93
CA ARG A 471 -17.26 23.37 6.32
C ARG A 471 -16.60 24.26 5.26
N MET A 472 -15.27 24.18 5.15
CA MET A 472 -14.53 24.86 4.08
C MET A 472 -14.95 24.37 2.69
N TYR A 473 -15.10 23.05 2.55
CA TYR A 473 -15.54 22.42 1.32
C TYR A 473 -17.02 22.07 1.39
N ASP A 474 -17.82 22.79 0.60
CA ASP A 474 -19.26 22.63 0.51
C ASP A 474 -19.64 21.60 -0.59
N SER A 475 -19.32 20.33 -0.30
CA SER A 475 -19.64 19.19 -1.17
C SER A 475 -21.08 18.67 -0.98
N PRO A 476 -21.69 18.07 -2.03
CA PRO A 476 -23.01 17.43 -1.92
C PRO A 476 -23.08 16.39 -0.80
N GLN A 477 -24.14 16.46 0.00
CA GLN A 477 -24.39 15.49 1.07
C GLN A 477 -25.50 14.53 0.69
N HIS A 478 -25.13 13.44 0.01
CA HIS A 478 -26.07 12.35 -0.25
C HIS A 478 -26.28 11.54 1.03
N ARG A 479 -27.54 11.32 1.41
CA ARG A 479 -27.88 10.45 2.54
C ARG A 479 -28.45 9.14 2.00
N VAL A 480 -27.91 8.06 2.53
CA VAL A 480 -28.47 6.73 2.29
C VAL A 480 -28.79 6.13 3.65
N SER A 481 -30.04 5.74 3.84
CA SER A 481 -30.51 5.06 5.03
C SER A 481 -31.23 3.78 4.65
N VAL A 482 -31.32 2.86 5.60
CA VAL A 482 -32.09 1.63 5.45
C VAL A 482 -33.31 1.74 6.35
N ASP A 483 -34.50 1.53 5.80
CA ASP A 483 -35.72 1.51 6.58
C ASP A 483 -35.85 0.22 7.41
N ALA A 484 -36.87 0.15 8.27
CA ALA A 484 -37.12 -1.01 9.12
C ALA A 484 -37.47 -2.29 8.32
N ASP A 485 -37.86 -2.14 7.05
CA ASP A 485 -38.21 -3.22 6.12
C ASP A 485 -37.00 -3.65 5.25
N GLY A 486 -35.84 -3.03 5.44
CA GLY A 486 -34.60 -3.34 4.70
C GLY A 486 -34.47 -2.65 3.34
N ASN A 487 -35.36 -1.72 2.98
CA ASN A 487 -35.24 -0.96 1.75
C ASN A 487 -34.25 0.20 1.91
N VAL A 488 -33.43 0.40 0.88
CA VAL A 488 -32.46 1.49 0.82
C VAL A 488 -33.18 2.78 0.38
N ILE A 489 -33.35 3.71 1.30
CA ILE A 489 -33.85 5.06 1.03
C ILE A 489 -32.66 5.93 0.61
N ARG A 490 -32.74 6.50 -0.59
CA ARG A 490 -31.70 7.37 -1.16
C ARG A 490 -32.21 8.80 -1.23
N GLU A 491 -31.57 9.68 -0.47
CA GLU A 491 -31.85 11.10 -0.46
C GLU A 491 -30.68 11.84 -1.11
N TYR A 492 -30.88 12.24 -2.37
CA TYR A 492 -29.92 13.06 -3.07
C TYR A 492 -30.01 14.50 -2.57
N ASP A 493 -28.86 15.10 -2.28
CA ASP A 493 -28.76 16.54 -2.10
C ASP A 493 -29.27 17.28 -3.35
N GLN A 494 -30.36 18.04 -3.19
CA GLN A 494 -30.99 18.84 -4.25
C GLN A 494 -30.53 20.31 -4.21
N ALA A 495 -29.59 20.67 -3.31
CA ALA A 495 -29.14 22.03 -3.19
C ALA A 495 -28.31 22.44 -4.41
N ASN A 496 -28.81 23.41 -5.19
CA ASN A 496 -28.09 24.01 -6.30
C ASN A 496 -27.00 25.01 -5.85
N THR A 497 -26.76 25.13 -4.55
CA THR A 497 -25.82 26.08 -3.95
C THR A 497 -24.45 25.47 -3.64
N ARG A 498 -24.29 24.14 -3.80
CA ARG A 498 -23.02 23.46 -3.55
C ARG A 498 -21.93 23.97 -4.48
N SER A 499 -20.77 24.28 -3.92
CA SER A 499 -19.70 24.98 -4.64
C SER A 499 -18.55 24.08 -5.11
N THR A 500 -18.45 22.85 -4.59
CA THR A 500 -17.33 21.94 -4.90
C THR A 500 -17.76 20.47 -4.82
N LEU A 501 -16.98 19.58 -5.41
CA LEU A 501 -17.12 18.12 -5.25
C LEU A 501 -16.06 17.54 -4.30
N ILE A 502 -15.20 18.38 -3.73
CA ILE A 502 -14.08 17.97 -2.89
C ILE A 502 -14.55 17.81 -1.44
N ASP A 503 -14.15 16.72 -0.77
CA ASP A 503 -14.33 16.51 0.66
C ASP A 503 -13.30 15.49 1.19
N ASN A 504 -13.56 14.91 2.37
CA ASN A 504 -12.68 13.91 2.99
C ASN A 504 -12.78 12.51 2.37
N GLU A 505 -13.78 12.25 1.52
CA GLU A 505 -14.06 10.96 0.87
C GLU A 505 -13.71 10.97 -0.61
N VAL A 506 -13.17 12.08 -1.11
CA VAL A 506 -12.59 12.16 -2.45
C VAL A 506 -11.11 11.76 -2.42
N ARG A 507 -10.72 10.90 -3.35
CA ARG A 507 -9.35 10.34 -3.46
C ARG A 507 -8.66 10.79 -4.73
N VAL A 508 -7.33 10.82 -4.69
CA VAL A 508 -6.49 11.18 -5.84
C VAL A 508 -6.45 10.03 -6.85
N ILE A 509 -6.50 10.38 -8.13
CA ILE A 509 -6.22 9.51 -9.27
C ILE A 509 -4.97 10.04 -9.98
N LYS A 510 -4.05 9.12 -10.29
CA LYS A 510 -2.81 9.41 -11.01
C LYS A 510 -2.73 8.62 -12.32
N GLY A 511 -1.91 9.11 -13.25
CA GLY A 511 -1.76 8.52 -14.58
C GLY A 511 -2.96 8.78 -15.51
N GLY A 512 -2.73 8.53 -16.79
CA GLY A 512 -3.74 8.60 -17.85
C GLY A 512 -4.25 7.22 -18.22
N SER A 513 -5.47 7.14 -18.72
CA SER A 513 -6.07 5.91 -19.23
C SER A 513 -6.13 5.85 -20.76
N TRP A 514 -6.57 4.72 -21.31
CA TRP A 514 -6.94 4.55 -22.72
C TRP A 514 -7.96 5.59 -23.22
N ARG A 515 -8.71 6.23 -22.32
CA ARG A 515 -9.70 7.26 -22.63
C ARG A 515 -9.11 8.66 -22.69
N ASP A 516 -7.92 8.84 -22.11
CA ASP A 516 -7.31 10.13 -21.88
C ASP A 516 -6.35 10.54 -22.99
N ARG A 517 -6.24 11.86 -23.18
CA ARG A 517 -5.26 12.46 -24.09
C ARG A 517 -3.89 12.54 -23.43
N GLU A 518 -2.87 12.73 -24.27
CA GLU A 518 -1.45 12.82 -23.91
C GLU A 518 -1.13 13.64 -22.64
N TYR A 519 -1.88 14.71 -22.36
CA TYR A 519 -1.71 15.52 -21.15
C TYR A 519 -1.71 14.69 -19.86
N TRP A 520 -2.60 13.71 -19.74
CA TRP A 520 -2.75 12.89 -18.53
C TRP A 520 -1.69 11.81 -18.38
N LEU A 521 -0.85 11.59 -19.40
CA LEU A 521 0.28 10.65 -19.31
C LEU A 521 1.44 11.22 -18.50
N ASP A 522 1.45 12.53 -18.25
CA ASP A 522 2.44 13.14 -17.36
C ASP A 522 2.13 12.73 -15.90
N PRO A 523 3.04 12.02 -15.21
CA PRO A 523 2.85 11.59 -13.83
C PRO A 523 2.56 12.73 -12.86
N ALA A 524 2.94 13.96 -13.19
CA ALA A 524 2.68 15.15 -12.38
C ALA A 524 1.21 15.57 -12.36
N THR A 525 0.39 15.08 -13.29
CA THR A 525 -1.04 15.42 -13.33
C THR A 525 -1.79 14.77 -12.17
N ARG A 526 -2.88 15.41 -11.74
CA ARG A 526 -3.69 14.99 -10.60
C ARG A 526 -5.16 15.11 -10.97
N ARG A 527 -5.92 14.07 -10.68
CA ARG A 527 -7.39 14.08 -10.75
C ARG A 527 -7.94 13.57 -9.44
N PHE A 528 -9.25 13.66 -9.32
CA PHE A 528 -9.94 13.15 -8.15
C PHE A 528 -11.25 12.49 -8.52
N TYR A 529 -11.66 11.57 -7.66
CA TYR A 529 -12.94 10.90 -7.79
C TYR A 529 -13.41 10.40 -6.42
N PRO A 530 -14.73 10.31 -6.16
CA PRO A 530 -15.25 9.79 -4.91
C PRO A 530 -14.80 8.34 -4.67
N GLN A 531 -14.38 8.02 -3.45
CA GLN A 531 -13.78 6.73 -3.11
C GLN A 531 -14.71 5.52 -3.29
N ASP A 532 -16.03 5.75 -3.32
CA ASP A 532 -17.07 4.73 -3.40
C ASP A 532 -17.60 4.53 -4.83
N MET A 533 -17.15 5.33 -5.79
CA MET A 533 -17.50 5.21 -7.20
C MET A 533 -16.41 4.48 -8.00
N ALA A 534 -16.77 4.01 -9.19
CA ALA A 534 -15.89 3.25 -10.07
C ALA A 534 -16.03 3.71 -11.54
N LYS A 535 -15.02 3.41 -12.36
CA LYS A 535 -14.99 3.72 -13.80
C LYS A 535 -14.44 2.56 -14.63
N ASP A 536 -14.68 2.62 -15.93
CA ASP A 536 -14.19 1.68 -16.96
C ASP A 536 -12.70 1.88 -17.32
N ASP A 537 -12.09 2.94 -16.82
CA ASP A 537 -10.72 3.38 -17.15
C ASP A 537 -9.86 3.67 -15.92
N LEU A 538 -10.29 3.14 -14.76
CA LEU A 538 -9.68 3.33 -13.45
C LEU A 538 -9.43 1.98 -12.78
N GLY A 539 -8.14 1.69 -12.55
CA GLY A 539 -7.64 0.53 -11.83
C GLY A 539 -6.79 0.95 -10.63
N PHE A 540 -5.89 0.07 -10.21
CA PHE A 540 -4.98 0.32 -9.10
C PHE A 540 -3.82 -0.67 -9.11
N ARG A 541 -2.80 -0.37 -8.29
CA ARG A 541 -1.69 -1.27 -7.98
C ARG A 541 -1.33 -1.19 -6.51
N CYS A 542 -0.68 -2.22 -5.97
CA CYS A 542 -0.27 -2.23 -4.57
C CYS A 542 1.17 -1.74 -4.38
N ALA A 543 1.45 -1.24 -3.18
CA ALA A 543 2.77 -0.91 -2.66
C ALA A 543 2.94 -1.49 -1.26
N MET A 544 4.19 -1.61 -0.82
CA MET A 544 4.58 -2.08 0.50
C MET A 544 5.82 -1.31 0.95
N SER A 545 5.80 -0.78 2.17
CA SER A 545 6.95 -0.07 2.73
C SER A 545 8.14 -1.04 2.94
N ARG A 546 9.35 -0.56 2.65
CA ARG A 546 10.57 -1.29 3.01
C ARG A 546 11.01 -0.91 4.41
N ILE A 547 11.41 -1.91 5.19
CA ILE A 547 11.95 -1.69 6.54
C ILE A 547 13.46 -1.90 6.53
N GLY A 548 14.16 -1.12 7.37
CA GLY A 548 15.60 -1.25 7.56
C GLY A 548 16.40 -0.39 6.58
N SER A 549 17.41 -0.99 5.94
CA SER A 549 18.35 -0.23 5.12
C SER A 549 17.68 0.39 3.89
N LYS A 550 18.11 1.60 3.52
CA LYS A 550 17.63 2.29 2.31
C LYS A 550 17.91 1.50 1.02
N SER A 551 19.08 0.87 0.90
CA SER A 551 19.53 0.22 -0.34
C SER A 551 19.85 -1.26 -0.13
N LYS A 552 19.61 -2.06 -1.19
CA LYS A 552 19.99 -3.49 -1.24
C LYS A 552 21.49 -3.70 -1.43
N LYS A 553 22.18 -2.73 -2.04
CA LYS A 553 23.61 -2.77 -2.32
C LYS A 553 24.24 -1.44 -1.94
N SER A 554 25.37 -1.50 -1.23
CA SER A 554 26.19 -0.32 -1.00
C SER A 554 26.79 0.13 -2.33
N LYS A 555 26.55 1.39 -2.70
CA LYS A 555 27.17 2.05 -3.85
C LYS A 555 28.10 3.13 -3.31
N SER A 556 29.36 3.14 -3.74
CA SER A 556 30.27 4.23 -3.41
C SER A 556 29.91 5.48 -4.24
N PRO A 557 29.91 6.68 -3.65
CA PRO A 557 29.78 7.91 -4.40
C PRO A 557 30.83 7.95 -5.52
N ARG A 558 30.40 8.28 -6.72
CA ARG A 558 31.31 8.59 -7.83
C ARG A 558 31.20 10.09 -8.06
N ASN A 559 32.35 10.77 -8.02
CA ASN A 559 32.46 12.20 -8.32
C ASN A 559 32.48 12.43 -9.82
#